data_AF-A0A5Q4EPL8-F1
#
_entry.id   AF-A0A5Q4EPL8-F1
#
_cell.length_a   1.000
_cell.length_b   1.000
_cell.length_c   1.000
_cell.angle_alpha   90.00
_cell.angle_beta   90.00
_cell.angle_gamma   90.00
#
_symmetry.space_group_name_H-M   'P 1'
#
loop_
_entity.id
_entity.type
_entity.pdbx_description
1 polymer ?
#
loop_
_entity_poly.entity_id
_entity_poly.type
_entity_poly.pdbx_seq_one_letter_code
_entity_poly.pdbx_strand_id
1 'polypeptide(L)'
;MTKETAMPTHARSIATHGRPTGDIVEAVRRLCYPDVRELDQNRVYALRQYVAIVTLAHHAGARRILELGGGISTAMWARLGAATGAEVICVDASFDRMWTHVESMPERDLIRERVRLVEAGTVSAEQLRSFYGVEGHGSIGAVRIADLAPLMDAWISERCPWPMWRAACELAAPGPPSVARLLVQDGSLVFPRALLDRYALGGSLDANLDFLERLDREGRGDALASIVEREEPFDLVFFDGGELSTLLEWETLRGRIRPGGLAAFHDVFYPKSMKSFIACAAVEADPDWRTIYVDDSTMQGMVVAQRLR
;
A
#
# COMPACT_ATOMS: atom_id res chain seq x y z
N MET A 1 28.48 -31.03 -19.54
CA MET A 1 27.16 -30.65 -20.09
C MET A 1 26.21 -30.42 -18.94
N THR A 2 26.27 -29.23 -18.35
CA THR A 2 25.38 -28.76 -17.28
C THR A 2 24.35 -27.85 -17.93
N LYS A 3 23.07 -28.25 -17.88
CA LYS A 3 21.95 -27.44 -18.36
C LYS A 3 21.67 -26.37 -17.32
N GLU A 4 22.06 -25.13 -17.61
CA GLU A 4 21.49 -23.95 -16.99
C GLU A 4 20.00 -23.85 -17.39
N THR A 5 19.11 -24.11 -16.45
CA THR A 5 17.70 -23.77 -16.56
C THR A 5 17.55 -22.28 -16.34
N ALA A 6 17.45 -21.53 -17.43
CA ALA A 6 17.02 -20.14 -17.42
C ALA A 6 15.61 -20.03 -16.83
N MET A 7 15.42 -19.09 -15.89
CA MET A 7 14.10 -18.71 -15.41
C MET A 7 13.29 -18.02 -16.53
N PRO A 8 11.98 -18.28 -16.65
CA PRO A 8 11.16 -17.67 -17.68
C PRO A 8 10.86 -16.19 -17.35
N THR A 9 11.41 -15.28 -18.15
CA THR A 9 11.04 -13.88 -18.22
C THR A 9 9.70 -13.73 -18.96
N HIS A 10 8.59 -13.84 -18.23
CA HIS A 10 7.26 -13.54 -18.75
C HIS A 10 6.47 -12.62 -17.81
N ALA A 11 6.72 -11.32 -17.95
CA ALA A 11 5.73 -10.24 -17.85
C ALA A 11 6.42 -8.89 -18.14
N ARG A 12 6.80 -8.65 -19.39
CA ARG A 12 7.09 -7.29 -19.88
C ARG A 12 6.05 -6.93 -20.92
N SER A 13 5.54 -5.70 -20.79
CA SER A 13 4.53 -5.03 -21.62
C SER A 13 3.08 -5.20 -21.14
N ILE A 14 2.67 -4.29 -20.25
CA ILE A 14 1.76 -3.19 -20.62
C ILE A 14 2.31 -1.92 -19.96
N ALA A 15 2.54 -0.88 -20.78
CA ALA A 15 2.86 0.51 -20.44
C ALA A 15 4.25 0.84 -19.83
N THR A 16 5.32 0.78 -20.63
CA THR A 16 6.49 1.65 -20.39
C THR A 16 6.44 2.91 -21.25
N HIS A 17 6.43 4.05 -20.57
CA HIS A 17 7.16 5.28 -20.90
C HIS A 17 6.64 6.13 -22.07
N GLY A 18 5.72 7.05 -21.73
CA GLY A 18 5.56 8.33 -22.43
C GLY A 18 5.35 9.44 -21.40
N ARG A 19 6.03 10.58 -21.54
CA ARG A 19 5.63 11.81 -20.83
C ARG A 19 4.14 12.06 -21.11
N PRO A 20 3.36 12.53 -20.13
CA PRO A 20 1.99 12.97 -20.37
C PRO A 20 1.92 13.84 -21.62
N THR A 21 1.15 13.43 -22.63
CA THR A 21 0.57 14.44 -23.52
C THR A 21 -0.34 15.31 -22.66
N GLY A 22 -0.42 16.60 -22.95
CA GLY A 22 -1.30 17.53 -22.20
C GLY A 22 -2.75 17.05 -22.14
N ASP A 23 -3.16 16.20 -23.06
CA ASP A 23 -4.49 15.61 -23.21
C ASP A 23 -4.91 14.71 -22.05
N ILE A 24 -4.02 13.85 -21.51
CA ILE A 24 -4.39 12.97 -20.37
C ILE A 24 -4.49 13.77 -19.06
N VAL A 25 -3.65 14.79 -18.88
CA VAL A 25 -3.71 15.66 -17.69
C VAL A 25 -5.03 16.44 -17.68
N GLU A 26 -5.42 16.96 -18.84
CA GLU A 26 -6.68 17.66 -19.03
C GLU A 26 -7.89 16.72 -18.92
N ALA A 27 -7.79 15.48 -19.42
CA ALA A 27 -8.84 14.47 -19.28
C ALA A 27 -9.05 14.04 -17.82
N VAL A 28 -7.97 13.77 -17.07
CA VAL A 28 -8.04 13.45 -15.63
C VAL A 28 -8.58 14.65 -14.83
N ARG A 29 -8.16 15.88 -15.16
CA ARG A 29 -8.75 17.10 -14.59
C ARG A 29 -10.26 17.17 -14.86
N ARG A 30 -10.69 17.00 -16.10
CA ARG A 30 -12.12 17.07 -16.46
C ARG A 30 -12.96 15.96 -15.86
N LEU A 31 -12.42 14.74 -15.76
CA LEU A 31 -13.13 13.57 -15.24
C LEU A 31 -13.17 13.50 -13.72
N CYS A 32 -12.13 13.99 -13.04
CA CYS A 32 -11.96 13.79 -11.61
C CYS A 32 -12.02 15.10 -10.80
N TYR A 33 -11.59 16.24 -11.35
CA TYR A 33 -11.45 17.49 -10.59
C TYR A 33 -11.50 18.76 -11.47
N PRO A 34 -12.67 19.12 -12.05
CA PRO A 34 -12.77 20.29 -12.93
C PRO A 34 -12.39 21.60 -12.24
N ASP A 35 -12.45 21.64 -10.90
CA ASP A 35 -12.25 22.85 -10.09
C ASP A 35 -10.89 22.91 -9.37
N VAL A 36 -9.99 21.93 -9.55
CA VAL A 36 -8.70 21.92 -8.84
C VAL A 36 -7.66 22.79 -9.55
N ARG A 37 -7.23 23.88 -8.88
CA ARG A 37 -6.12 24.77 -9.29
C ARG A 37 -4.84 23.98 -9.57
N GLU A 38 -3.97 24.55 -10.39
CA GLU A 38 -2.66 24.02 -10.83
C GLU A 38 -2.15 22.86 -9.96
N LEU A 39 -2.40 21.64 -10.45
CA LEU A 39 -1.76 20.47 -9.91
C LEU A 39 -0.29 20.55 -10.32
N ASP A 40 0.62 20.57 -9.36
CA ASP A 40 2.03 20.33 -9.68
C ASP A 40 2.17 18.95 -10.37
N GLN A 41 3.25 18.79 -11.13
CA GLN A 41 3.45 17.56 -11.92
C GLN A 41 3.41 16.29 -11.05
N ASN A 42 3.90 16.35 -9.80
CA ASN A 42 3.91 15.18 -8.92
C ASN A 42 2.49 14.77 -8.53
N ARG A 43 1.61 15.74 -8.24
CA ARG A 43 0.20 15.47 -7.97
C ARG A 43 -0.50 14.88 -9.20
N VAL A 44 -0.19 15.36 -10.40
CA VAL A 44 -0.74 14.78 -11.64
C VAL A 44 -0.34 13.32 -11.78
N TYR A 45 0.90 12.96 -11.47
CA TYR A 45 1.34 11.57 -11.55
C TYR A 45 0.69 10.70 -10.46
N ALA A 46 0.60 11.17 -9.21
CA ALA A 46 -0.10 10.44 -8.15
C ALA A 46 -1.59 10.21 -8.51
N LEU A 47 -2.26 11.23 -9.08
CA LEU A 47 -3.64 11.08 -9.55
C LEU A 47 -3.79 10.00 -10.63
N ARG A 48 -2.79 9.82 -11.52
CA ARG A 48 -2.85 8.76 -12.54
C ARG A 48 -2.88 7.37 -11.91
N GLN A 49 -2.10 7.17 -10.86
CA GLN A 49 -2.08 5.90 -10.12
C GLN A 49 -3.45 5.62 -9.50
N TYR A 50 -4.09 6.64 -8.91
CA TYR A 50 -5.44 6.52 -8.36
C TYR A 50 -6.51 6.27 -9.44
N VAL A 51 -6.44 6.96 -10.58
CA VAL A 51 -7.35 6.70 -11.72
C VAL A 51 -7.18 5.28 -12.24
N ALA A 52 -5.93 4.79 -12.37
CA ALA A 52 -5.66 3.44 -12.84
C ALA A 52 -6.28 2.40 -11.91
N ILE A 53 -6.10 2.52 -10.59
CA ILE A 53 -6.67 1.53 -9.66
C ILE A 53 -8.20 1.58 -9.62
N VAL A 54 -8.81 2.77 -9.64
CA VAL A 54 -10.28 2.91 -9.68
C VAL A 54 -10.85 2.33 -10.97
N THR A 55 -10.14 2.49 -12.09
CA THR A 55 -10.52 1.91 -13.39
C THR A 55 -10.44 0.38 -13.35
N LEU A 56 -9.36 -0.17 -12.79
CA LEU A 56 -9.21 -1.61 -12.59
C LEU A 56 -10.32 -2.17 -11.68
N ALA A 57 -10.63 -1.47 -10.59
CA ALA A 57 -11.72 -1.83 -9.67
C ALA A 57 -13.08 -1.84 -10.39
N HIS A 58 -13.35 -0.81 -11.20
CA HIS A 58 -14.57 -0.72 -11.99
C HIS A 58 -14.69 -1.88 -12.98
N HIS A 59 -13.63 -2.19 -13.74
CA HIS A 59 -13.62 -3.30 -14.70
C HIS A 59 -13.70 -4.68 -14.03
N ALA A 60 -13.11 -4.83 -12.86
CA ALA A 60 -13.25 -6.04 -12.04
C ALA A 60 -14.66 -6.18 -11.43
N GLY A 61 -15.51 -5.16 -11.55
CA GLY A 61 -16.85 -5.13 -10.97
C GLY A 61 -16.84 -5.07 -9.45
N ALA A 62 -15.84 -4.40 -8.85
CA ALA A 62 -15.73 -4.27 -7.40
C ALA A 62 -16.94 -3.54 -6.81
N ARG A 63 -17.53 -4.12 -5.76
CA ARG A 63 -18.72 -3.63 -5.06
C ARG A 63 -18.47 -3.33 -3.60
N ARG A 64 -17.49 -3.96 -2.95
CA ARG A 64 -17.07 -3.72 -1.56
C ARG A 64 -15.59 -3.37 -1.56
N ILE A 65 -15.30 -2.13 -1.22
CA ILE A 65 -13.97 -1.54 -1.30
C ILE A 65 -13.57 -1.08 0.10
N LEU A 66 -12.40 -1.52 0.54
CA LEU A 66 -11.75 -1.01 1.74
C LEU A 66 -10.54 -0.18 1.36
N GLU A 67 -10.50 1.08 1.76
CA GLU A 67 -9.34 1.96 1.67
C GLU A 67 -8.73 2.14 3.05
N LEU A 68 -7.42 1.92 3.14
CA LEU A 68 -6.59 2.21 4.31
C LEU A 68 -5.73 3.42 3.98
N GLY A 69 -5.93 4.52 4.68
CA GLY A 69 -5.36 5.83 4.36
C GLY A 69 -6.32 6.67 3.51
N GLY A 70 -6.73 7.82 4.04
CA GLY A 70 -7.68 8.75 3.42
C GLY A 70 -6.97 9.89 2.69
N GLY A 71 -7.45 10.21 1.50
CA GLY A 71 -6.80 11.22 0.65
C GLY A 71 -7.55 11.55 -0.62
N ILE A 72 -6.82 11.90 -1.67
CA ILE A 72 -7.40 12.22 -2.99
C ILE A 72 -8.11 10.98 -3.56
N SER A 73 -7.56 9.79 -3.34
CA SER A 73 -8.16 8.50 -3.73
C SER A 73 -9.59 8.32 -3.18
N THR A 74 -9.87 8.79 -1.96
CA THR A 74 -11.19 8.70 -1.31
C THR A 74 -12.29 9.39 -2.12
N ALA A 75 -12.00 10.54 -2.73
CA ALA A 75 -12.92 11.21 -3.65
C ALA A 75 -13.20 10.37 -4.91
N MET A 76 -12.17 9.71 -5.46
CA MET A 76 -12.37 8.83 -6.61
C MET A 76 -13.19 7.58 -6.27
N TRP A 77 -12.99 7.02 -5.07
CA TRP A 77 -13.83 5.93 -4.58
C TRP A 77 -15.28 6.36 -4.39
N ALA A 78 -15.53 7.55 -3.86
CA ALA A 78 -16.87 8.12 -3.74
C ALA A 78 -17.58 8.21 -5.10
N ARG A 79 -16.87 8.65 -6.15
CA ARG A 79 -17.40 8.70 -7.52
C ARG A 79 -17.69 7.31 -8.09
N LEU A 80 -16.81 6.33 -7.86
CA LEU A 80 -17.07 4.95 -8.25
C LEU A 80 -18.32 4.40 -7.53
N GLY A 81 -18.44 4.66 -6.23
CA GLY A 81 -19.61 4.31 -5.42
C GLY A 81 -20.89 4.95 -5.94
N ALA A 82 -20.86 6.21 -6.36
CA ALA A 82 -22.00 6.88 -6.99
C ALA A 82 -22.39 6.28 -8.34
N ALA A 83 -21.40 5.96 -9.18
CA ALA A 83 -21.63 5.45 -10.54
C ALA A 83 -22.10 3.99 -10.55
N THR A 84 -21.68 3.19 -9.56
CA THR A 84 -21.91 1.75 -9.57
C THR A 84 -22.82 1.27 -8.44
N GLY A 85 -22.92 2.02 -7.35
CA GLY A 85 -23.50 1.54 -6.09
C GLY A 85 -22.53 0.70 -5.25
N ALA A 86 -21.21 0.78 -5.51
CA ALA A 86 -20.22 0.15 -4.64
C ALA A 86 -20.23 0.78 -3.23
N GLU A 87 -20.13 -0.09 -2.23
CA GLU A 87 -19.91 0.25 -0.83
C GLU A 87 -18.42 0.50 -0.61
N VAL A 88 -18.09 1.68 -0.09
CA VAL A 88 -16.72 2.09 0.19
C VAL A 88 -16.57 2.38 1.68
N ILE A 89 -15.61 1.72 2.31
CA ILE A 89 -15.16 2.00 3.67
C ILE A 89 -13.77 2.60 3.56
N CYS A 90 -13.55 3.77 4.17
CA CYS A 90 -12.23 4.39 4.25
C CYS A 90 -11.86 4.56 5.72
N VAL A 91 -10.67 4.07 6.08
CA VAL A 91 -10.13 4.14 7.44
C VAL A 91 -8.91 5.04 7.44
N ASP A 92 -8.92 6.08 8.28
CA ASP A 92 -7.75 6.93 8.54
C ASP A 92 -7.79 7.39 10.00
N ALA A 93 -6.62 7.62 10.60
CA ALA A 93 -6.53 8.21 11.93
C ALA A 93 -7.03 9.67 11.96
N SER A 94 -7.03 10.38 10.83
CA SER A 94 -7.63 11.71 10.69
C SER A 94 -7.95 12.05 9.24
N PHE A 95 -9.16 12.57 8.98
CA PHE A 95 -9.55 13.04 7.65
C PHE A 95 -9.22 14.51 7.38
N ASP A 96 -8.59 15.22 8.32
CA ASP A 96 -8.31 16.65 8.19
C ASP A 96 -7.48 16.96 6.93
N ARG A 97 -6.43 16.18 6.69
CA ARG A 97 -5.58 16.34 5.50
C ARG A 97 -6.34 16.07 4.22
N MET A 98 -7.18 15.03 4.18
CA MET A 98 -8.02 14.73 3.03
C MET A 98 -8.90 15.94 2.68
N TRP A 99 -9.52 16.59 3.68
CA TRP A 99 -10.33 17.78 3.45
C TRP A 99 -9.55 18.99 2.95
N THR A 100 -8.25 19.09 3.23
CA THR A 100 -7.39 20.12 2.61
C THR A 100 -7.14 19.88 1.13
N HIS A 101 -7.29 18.65 0.64
CA HIS A 101 -7.11 18.30 -0.77
C HIS A 101 -8.42 18.31 -1.57
N VAL A 102 -9.56 18.15 -0.90
CA VAL A 102 -10.90 18.19 -1.51
C VAL A 102 -11.55 19.54 -1.19
N GLU A 103 -11.35 20.54 -2.05
CA GLU A 103 -11.87 21.89 -1.83
C GLU A 103 -13.36 22.05 -2.20
N SER A 104 -13.82 21.29 -3.20
CA SER A 104 -15.19 21.42 -3.74
C SER A 104 -16.24 20.88 -2.76
N MET A 105 -17.20 21.73 -2.37
CA MET A 105 -18.32 21.34 -1.50
C MET A 105 -19.14 20.17 -2.06
N PRO A 106 -19.53 20.16 -3.36
CA PRO A 106 -20.15 18.98 -3.97
C PRO A 106 -19.36 17.68 -3.80
N GLU A 107 -18.03 17.73 -3.91
CA GLU A 107 -17.19 16.54 -3.76
C GLU A 107 -17.17 16.06 -2.31
N ARG A 108 -17.10 16.99 -1.34
CA ARG A 108 -17.18 16.66 0.08
C ARG A 108 -18.51 16.01 0.44
N ASP A 109 -19.61 16.52 -0.12
CA ASP A 109 -20.94 15.97 0.12
C ASP A 109 -21.07 14.58 -0.52
N LEU A 110 -20.51 14.39 -1.72
CA LEU A 110 -20.43 13.08 -2.36
C LEU A 110 -19.65 12.06 -1.51
N ILE A 111 -18.50 12.44 -0.97
CA ILE A 111 -17.71 11.57 -0.08
C ILE A 111 -18.54 11.18 1.14
N ARG A 112 -19.20 12.13 1.80
CA ARG A 112 -20.04 11.86 2.99
C ARG A 112 -21.23 10.95 2.67
N GLU A 113 -21.79 11.06 1.48
CA GLU A 113 -22.91 10.23 1.02
C GLU A 113 -22.46 8.81 0.65
N ARG A 114 -21.28 8.66 0.02
CA ARG A 114 -20.87 7.44 -0.67
C ARG A 114 -19.77 6.65 0.02
N VAL A 115 -19.09 7.24 0.99
CA VAL A 115 -17.98 6.61 1.71
C VAL A 115 -18.29 6.59 3.19
N ARG A 116 -18.24 5.40 3.78
CA ARG A 116 -18.23 5.23 5.24
C ARG A 116 -16.83 5.58 5.75
N LEU A 117 -16.69 6.81 6.22
CA LEU A 117 -15.46 7.29 6.86
C LEU A 117 -15.37 6.76 8.30
N VAL A 118 -14.28 6.06 8.61
CA VAL A 118 -13.96 5.53 9.94
C VAL A 118 -12.70 6.22 10.44
N GLU A 119 -12.86 7.18 11.35
CA GLU A 119 -11.74 7.97 11.86
C GLU A 119 -11.05 7.28 13.05
N ALA A 120 -10.16 6.34 12.75
CA ALA A 120 -9.50 5.46 13.72
C ALA A 120 -8.15 4.94 13.20
N GLY A 121 -7.31 4.45 14.10
CA GLY A 121 -6.13 3.68 13.74
C GLY A 121 -6.55 2.32 13.15
N THR A 122 -5.89 1.89 12.07
CA THR A 122 -6.16 0.57 11.47
C THR A 122 -5.79 -0.56 12.42
N VAL A 123 -4.76 -0.36 13.24
CA VAL A 123 -4.22 -1.32 14.22
C VAL A 123 -4.05 -0.64 15.59
N SER A 124 -4.02 -1.42 16.67
CA SER A 124 -3.71 -0.92 18.01
C SER A 124 -2.21 -0.83 18.28
N ALA A 125 -1.84 -0.12 19.35
CA ALA A 125 -0.45 -0.08 19.82
C ALA A 125 0.04 -1.47 20.25
N GLU A 126 -0.84 -2.29 20.86
CA GLU A 126 -0.51 -3.66 21.27
C GLU A 126 -0.19 -4.55 20.06
N GLN A 127 -1.01 -4.50 19.00
CA GLN A 127 -0.74 -5.27 17.79
C GLN A 127 0.58 -4.84 17.13
N LEU A 128 0.85 -3.52 17.03
CA LEU A 128 2.10 -3.02 16.47
C LEU A 128 3.32 -3.47 17.29
N ARG A 129 3.22 -3.37 18.63
CA ARG A 129 4.26 -3.82 19.57
C ARG A 129 4.47 -5.33 19.48
N SER A 130 3.40 -6.11 19.39
CA SER A 130 3.48 -7.56 19.26
C SER A 130 4.14 -7.95 17.94
N PHE A 131 3.78 -7.29 16.83
CA PHE A 131 4.34 -7.58 15.52
C PHE A 131 5.84 -7.26 15.45
N TYR A 132 6.26 -6.06 15.86
CA TYR A 132 7.68 -5.65 15.75
C TYR A 132 8.55 -6.04 16.96
N GLY A 133 7.94 -6.56 18.03
CA GLY A 133 8.62 -6.94 19.26
C GLY A 133 9.08 -8.40 19.32
N VAL A 134 8.74 -9.23 18.32
CA VAL A 134 9.25 -10.61 18.24
C VAL A 134 10.70 -10.63 17.75
N GLU A 135 11.43 -11.71 18.10
CA GLU A 135 12.81 -11.90 17.63
C GLU A 135 12.90 -12.03 16.11
N GLY A 136 11.85 -12.54 15.45
CA GLY A 136 11.72 -12.55 14.00
C GLY A 136 10.46 -13.30 13.53
N HIS A 137 10.07 -13.05 12.28
CA HIS A 137 8.94 -13.73 11.64
C HIS A 137 9.43 -14.85 10.74
N GLY A 138 8.87 -16.05 10.87
CA GLY A 138 9.15 -17.17 9.96
C GLY A 138 8.44 -17.07 8.60
N SER A 139 7.43 -16.20 8.50
CA SER A 139 6.66 -15.97 7.27
C SER A 139 6.00 -14.59 7.27
N ILE A 140 5.73 -14.07 6.06
CA ILE A 140 4.82 -12.95 5.79
C ILE A 140 3.89 -13.39 4.67
N GLY A 141 2.60 -13.12 4.81
CA GLY A 141 1.58 -13.43 3.80
C GLY A 141 1.37 -14.91 3.58
N ALA A 142 1.62 -15.75 4.60
CA ALA A 142 1.74 -17.21 4.48
C ALA A 142 2.92 -17.71 3.60
N VAL A 143 3.84 -16.82 3.20
CA VAL A 143 5.06 -17.15 2.48
C VAL A 143 6.23 -17.23 3.45
N ARG A 144 7.03 -18.30 3.35
CA ARG A 144 8.23 -18.47 4.17
C ARG A 144 9.29 -17.42 3.81
N ILE A 145 10.03 -16.91 4.79
CA ILE A 145 11.06 -15.89 4.54
C ILE A 145 12.15 -16.35 3.57
N ALA A 146 12.48 -17.65 3.56
CA ALA A 146 13.43 -18.22 2.60
C ALA A 146 13.00 -18.02 1.13
N ASP A 147 11.70 -18.05 0.85
CA ASP A 147 11.14 -17.85 -0.49
C ASP A 147 10.95 -16.35 -0.79
N LEU A 148 10.71 -15.54 0.25
CA LEU A 148 10.51 -14.09 0.17
C LEU A 148 11.81 -13.31 -0.07
N ALA A 149 12.90 -13.72 0.58
CA ALA A 149 14.15 -12.96 0.63
C ALA A 149 14.74 -12.61 -0.75
N PRO A 150 14.83 -13.54 -1.72
CA PRO A 150 15.33 -13.21 -3.06
C PRO A 150 14.46 -12.18 -3.79
N LEU A 151 13.14 -12.20 -3.54
CA LEU A 151 12.20 -11.28 -4.18
C LEU A 151 12.30 -9.88 -3.60
N MET A 152 12.53 -9.73 -2.29
CA MET A 152 12.79 -8.42 -1.67
C MET A 152 14.00 -7.71 -2.32
N ASP A 153 15.09 -8.45 -2.52
CA ASP A 153 16.29 -7.91 -3.19
C ASP A 153 16.01 -7.54 -4.65
N ALA A 154 15.23 -8.36 -5.37
CA ALA A 154 14.81 -8.06 -6.74
C ALA A 154 13.99 -6.76 -6.82
N TRP A 155 12.97 -6.59 -5.96
CA TRP A 155 12.14 -5.39 -5.91
C TRP A 155 12.97 -4.11 -5.74
N ILE A 156 13.91 -4.12 -4.79
CA ILE A 156 14.73 -2.96 -4.50
C ILE A 156 15.75 -2.69 -5.61
N SER A 157 16.43 -3.72 -6.10
CA SER A 157 17.47 -3.56 -7.12
C SER A 157 16.92 -3.12 -8.49
N GLU A 158 15.71 -3.55 -8.84
CA GLU A 158 15.10 -3.23 -10.13
C GLU A 158 14.35 -1.90 -10.13
N ARG A 159 13.80 -1.47 -8.99
CA ARG A 159 12.75 -0.43 -8.97
C ARG A 159 12.99 0.71 -8.00
N CYS A 160 13.97 0.61 -7.10
CA CYS A 160 14.31 1.70 -6.18
C CYS A 160 15.58 2.46 -6.61
N PRO A 161 15.62 3.79 -6.45
CA PRO A 161 16.85 4.56 -6.63
C PRO A 161 17.93 4.12 -5.62
N TRP A 162 18.94 3.40 -6.11
CA TRP A 162 20.00 2.79 -5.28
C TRP A 162 20.68 3.71 -4.26
N PRO A 163 20.97 5.00 -4.56
CA PRO A 163 21.61 5.90 -3.61
C PRO A 163 20.85 6.08 -2.29
N MET A 164 19.52 5.99 -2.30
CA MET A 164 18.70 6.20 -1.11
C MET A 164 18.61 4.95 -0.24
N TRP A 165 18.54 3.77 -0.86
CA TRP A 165 18.60 2.50 -0.13
C TRP A 165 20.00 2.22 0.44
N ARG A 166 21.05 2.73 -0.20
CA ARG A 166 22.41 2.65 0.33
C ARG A 166 22.51 3.25 1.73
N ALA A 167 21.89 4.40 1.98
CA ALA A 167 21.87 5.01 3.32
C ALA A 167 21.16 4.14 4.38
N ALA A 168 20.17 3.32 3.99
CA ALA A 168 19.53 2.36 4.88
C ALA A 168 20.38 1.10 5.06
N CYS A 169 21.06 0.61 4.02
CA CYS A 169 21.97 -0.55 4.10
C CYS A 169 23.27 -0.24 4.86
N GLU A 170 23.77 0.99 4.78
CA GLU A 170 24.95 1.47 5.51
C GLU A 170 24.76 1.41 7.04
N LEU A 171 23.52 1.32 7.53
CA LEU A 171 23.20 1.09 8.94
C LEU A 171 23.48 -0.36 9.40
N ALA A 172 23.63 -1.33 8.50
CA ALA A 172 23.64 -2.75 8.87
C ALA A 172 24.98 -3.48 8.74
N ALA A 173 25.81 -3.19 7.73
CA ALA A 173 27.18 -3.74 7.63
C ALA A 173 27.95 -3.20 6.41
N PRO A 174 29.29 -3.23 6.41
CA PRO A 174 30.09 -3.09 5.20
C PRO A 174 29.86 -4.27 4.24
N GLY A 175 29.41 -3.99 3.01
CA GLY A 175 29.18 -4.99 1.96
C GLY A 175 28.27 -4.48 0.83
N PRO A 176 28.03 -5.28 -0.23
CA PRO A 176 27.04 -4.93 -1.25
C PRO A 176 25.65 -4.82 -0.60
N PRO A 177 24.87 -3.77 -0.92
CA PRO A 177 23.57 -3.55 -0.33
C PRO A 177 22.61 -4.68 -0.72
N SER A 178 22.02 -5.33 0.28
CA SER A 178 20.98 -6.35 0.15
C SER A 178 19.97 -6.12 1.28
N VAL A 179 18.70 -6.03 0.91
CA VAL A 179 17.59 -5.91 1.83
C VAL A 179 17.38 -7.21 2.58
N ALA A 180 17.57 -8.35 1.92
CA ALA A 180 17.59 -9.65 2.60
C ALA A 180 18.66 -9.68 3.69
N ARG A 181 19.87 -9.17 3.44
CA ARG A 181 20.90 -9.10 4.50
C ARG A 181 20.56 -8.17 5.66
N LEU A 182 19.84 -7.08 5.39
CA LEU A 182 19.42 -6.13 6.41
C LEU A 182 18.28 -6.69 7.28
N LEU A 183 17.33 -7.37 6.63
CA LEU A 183 16.06 -7.76 7.23
C LEU A 183 15.95 -9.26 7.54
N VAL A 184 16.89 -10.11 7.13
CA VAL A 184 16.81 -11.56 7.37
C VAL A 184 17.98 -12.03 8.24
N GLN A 185 17.67 -12.57 9.41
CA GLN A 185 18.61 -13.15 10.35
C GLN A 185 18.14 -14.55 10.74
N ASP A 186 19.04 -15.53 10.65
CA ASP A 186 18.76 -16.94 10.99
C ASP A 186 17.47 -17.51 10.34
N GLY A 187 17.20 -17.09 9.10
CA GLY A 187 16.03 -17.53 8.32
C GLY A 187 14.71 -16.84 8.70
N SER A 188 14.75 -15.85 9.60
CA SER A 188 13.59 -15.07 10.03
C SER A 188 13.69 -13.62 9.57
N LEU A 189 12.54 -13.00 9.29
CA LEU A 189 12.45 -11.57 9.00
C LEU A 189 12.52 -10.80 10.31
N VAL A 190 13.47 -9.88 10.41
CA VAL A 190 13.72 -9.04 11.58
C VAL A 190 13.66 -7.58 11.17
N PHE A 191 13.30 -6.72 12.12
CA PHE A 191 13.20 -5.29 11.90
C PHE A 191 14.11 -4.55 12.86
N PRO A 192 15.34 -4.20 12.44
CA PRO A 192 16.26 -3.46 13.29
C PRO A 192 15.63 -2.17 13.80
N ARG A 193 15.77 -1.88 15.10
CA ARG A 193 15.15 -0.71 15.73
C ARG A 193 15.48 0.60 15.00
N ALA A 194 16.74 0.77 14.56
CA ALA A 194 17.17 1.95 13.80
C ALA A 194 16.40 2.14 12.48
N LEU A 195 15.96 1.05 11.85
CA LEU A 195 15.17 1.07 10.63
C LEU A 195 13.71 1.40 10.94
N LEU A 196 13.16 0.83 12.00
CA LEU A 196 11.82 1.17 12.49
C LEU A 196 11.73 2.66 12.86
N ASP A 197 12.70 3.17 13.62
CA ASP A 197 12.73 4.59 14.01
C ASP A 197 12.81 5.52 12.80
N ARG A 198 13.57 5.15 11.77
CA ARG A 198 13.70 5.93 10.53
C ARG A 198 12.36 6.09 9.78
N TYR A 199 11.51 5.09 9.83
CA TYR A 199 10.26 5.04 9.07
C TYR A 199 9.01 5.31 9.90
N ALA A 200 9.12 5.24 11.21
CA ALA A 200 8.01 5.51 12.11
C ALA A 200 7.48 6.95 11.98
N LEU A 201 6.16 7.09 12.14
CA LEU A 201 5.54 8.39 12.28
C LEU A 201 6.10 9.10 13.53
N GLY A 202 6.58 10.34 13.35
CA GLY A 202 7.21 11.09 14.44
C GLY A 202 8.70 10.82 14.63
N GLY A 203 9.31 9.97 13.78
CA GLY A 203 10.76 9.74 13.75
C GLY A 203 11.28 8.76 14.80
N SER A 204 10.41 8.06 15.51
CA SER A 204 10.76 6.91 16.35
C SER A 204 9.58 5.94 16.49
N LEU A 205 9.87 4.65 16.67
CA LEU A 205 8.86 3.63 16.94
C LEU A 205 8.05 3.99 18.20
N ASP A 206 8.71 4.53 19.23
CA ASP A 206 8.03 4.92 20.47
C ASP A 206 7.04 6.06 20.22
N ALA A 207 7.38 7.07 19.41
CA ALA A 207 6.44 8.14 19.06
C ALA A 207 5.23 7.61 18.26
N ASN A 208 5.44 6.61 17.40
CA ASN A 208 4.35 5.94 16.69
C ASN A 208 3.48 5.11 17.66
N LEU A 209 4.07 4.43 18.64
CA LEU A 209 3.34 3.71 19.68
C LEU A 209 2.54 4.69 20.55
N ASP A 210 3.13 5.79 21.01
CA ASP A 210 2.45 6.84 21.78
C ASP A 210 1.23 7.41 21.02
N PHE A 211 1.37 7.58 19.71
CA PHE A 211 0.27 8.00 18.83
C PHE A 211 -0.87 6.99 18.83
N LEU A 212 -0.56 5.70 18.66
CA LEU A 212 -1.57 4.63 18.67
C LEU A 212 -2.18 4.42 20.06
N GLU A 213 -1.40 4.50 21.13
CA GLU A 213 -1.89 4.39 22.51
C GLU A 213 -2.86 5.52 22.87
N ARG A 214 -2.68 6.70 22.27
CA ARG A 214 -3.67 7.78 22.38
C ARG A 214 -4.99 7.38 21.69
N LEU A 215 -4.92 6.87 20.46
CA LEU A 215 -6.11 6.41 19.74
C LEU A 215 -6.81 5.26 20.48
N ASP A 216 -6.05 4.30 21.02
CA ASP A 216 -6.57 3.19 21.82
C ASP A 216 -7.35 3.70 23.04
N ARG A 217 -6.79 4.68 23.79
CA ARG A 217 -7.48 5.31 24.94
C ARG A 217 -8.73 6.08 24.56
N GLU A 218 -8.80 6.61 23.35
CA GLU A 218 -9.98 7.29 22.79
C GLU A 218 -11.03 6.29 22.27
N GLY A 219 -10.77 4.99 22.32
CA GLY A 219 -11.65 3.96 21.74
C GLY A 219 -11.62 3.95 20.20
N ARG A 220 -10.55 4.47 19.61
CA ARG A 220 -10.32 4.64 18.16
C ARG A 220 -9.12 3.82 17.68
N GLY A 221 -8.69 2.84 18.45
CA GLY A 221 -7.70 1.85 18.07
C GLY A 221 -8.31 0.68 17.30
N ASP A 222 -7.49 -0.01 16.51
CA ASP A 222 -7.83 -1.33 15.90
C ASP A 222 -9.16 -1.38 15.14
N ALA A 223 -9.36 -0.42 14.23
CA ALA A 223 -10.53 -0.41 13.37
C ALA A 223 -10.66 -1.69 12.53
N LEU A 224 -9.53 -2.32 12.15
CA LEU A 224 -9.54 -3.52 11.33
C LEU A 224 -10.19 -4.71 12.03
N ALA A 225 -9.97 -4.94 13.32
CA ALA A 225 -10.65 -6.04 14.02
C ALA A 225 -12.18 -5.94 13.90
N SER A 226 -12.72 -4.74 14.13
CA SER A 226 -14.17 -4.49 14.02
C SER A 226 -14.69 -4.63 12.59
N ILE A 227 -13.91 -4.19 11.59
CA ILE A 227 -14.28 -4.29 10.18
C ILE A 227 -14.26 -5.77 9.74
N VAL A 228 -13.20 -6.51 10.07
CA VAL A 228 -13.05 -7.91 9.67
C VAL A 228 -14.12 -8.82 10.29
N GLU A 229 -14.53 -8.55 11.53
CA GLU A 229 -15.58 -9.30 12.22
C GLU A 229 -16.96 -9.13 11.57
N ARG A 230 -17.26 -7.92 11.06
CA ARG A 230 -18.62 -7.53 10.66
C ARG A 230 -18.87 -7.55 9.16
N GLU A 231 -17.82 -7.35 8.37
CA GLU A 231 -17.93 -7.17 6.94
C GLU A 231 -17.66 -8.49 6.21
N GLU A 232 -18.38 -8.73 5.11
CA GLU A 232 -18.08 -9.83 4.17
C GLU A 232 -16.71 -9.59 3.49
N PRO A 233 -16.13 -10.61 2.83
CA PRO A 233 -14.92 -10.43 2.04
C PRO A 233 -15.01 -9.27 1.03
N PHE A 234 -13.91 -8.54 0.91
CA PHE A 234 -13.78 -7.38 0.03
C PHE A 234 -13.49 -7.79 -1.42
N ASP A 235 -14.01 -6.99 -2.35
CA ASP A 235 -13.63 -7.05 -3.76
C ASP A 235 -12.29 -6.37 -4.02
N LEU A 236 -12.00 -5.33 -3.25
CA LEU A 236 -10.75 -4.59 -3.33
C LEU A 236 -10.34 -4.10 -1.94
N VAL A 237 -9.06 -4.23 -1.63
CA VAL A 237 -8.41 -3.51 -0.53
C VAL A 237 -7.30 -2.64 -1.09
N PHE A 238 -7.36 -1.34 -0.79
CA PHE A 238 -6.34 -0.36 -1.13
C PHE A 238 -5.49 -0.04 0.11
N PHE A 239 -4.23 -0.48 0.06
CA PHE A 239 -3.23 -0.31 1.11
C PHE A 239 -2.40 0.97 0.84
N ASP A 240 -2.84 2.07 1.44
CA ASP A 240 -2.08 3.32 1.54
C ASP A 240 -1.98 3.78 3.01
N GLY A 241 -1.88 2.80 3.92
CA GLY A 241 -1.86 3.00 5.35
C GLY A 241 -0.56 3.60 5.90
N GLY A 242 -0.41 3.55 7.21
CA GLY A 242 0.74 4.06 7.93
C GLY A 242 2.03 3.29 7.62
N GLU A 243 3.17 3.95 7.81
CA GLU A 243 4.50 3.44 7.44
C GLU A 243 4.88 2.10 8.09
N LEU A 244 4.31 1.81 9.27
CA LEU A 244 4.56 0.57 10.01
C LEU A 244 3.30 -0.32 10.13
N SER A 245 2.13 0.11 9.66
CA SER A 245 0.91 -0.70 9.81
C SER A 245 0.68 -1.64 8.63
N THR A 246 1.12 -1.31 7.42
CA THR A 246 0.73 -2.04 6.19
C THR A 246 1.06 -3.52 6.17
N LEU A 247 2.18 -3.97 6.77
CA LEU A 247 2.46 -5.40 6.85
C LEU A 247 1.45 -6.14 7.74
N LEU A 248 1.08 -5.53 8.85
CA LEU A 248 0.09 -6.07 9.77
C LEU A 248 -1.33 -6.01 9.15
N GLU A 249 -1.64 -4.92 8.44
CA GLU A 249 -2.86 -4.78 7.63
C GLU A 249 -2.93 -5.90 6.58
N TRP A 250 -1.82 -6.19 5.89
CA TRP A 250 -1.72 -7.27 4.92
C TRP A 250 -1.97 -8.63 5.55
N GLU A 251 -1.29 -8.96 6.66
CA GLU A 251 -1.52 -10.23 7.39
C GLU A 251 -3.00 -10.41 7.75
N THR A 252 -3.65 -9.32 8.16
CA THR A 252 -5.04 -9.32 8.60
C THR A 252 -6.02 -9.45 7.43
N LEU A 253 -5.77 -8.76 6.33
CA LEU A 253 -6.76 -8.55 5.26
C LEU A 253 -6.58 -9.45 4.04
N ARG A 254 -5.40 -10.04 3.81
CA ARG A 254 -5.17 -10.89 2.63
C ARG A 254 -6.20 -12.02 2.51
N GLY A 255 -6.60 -12.60 3.64
CA GLY A 255 -7.60 -13.68 3.70
C GLY A 255 -9.04 -13.19 3.52
N ARG A 256 -9.27 -11.88 3.68
CA ARG A 256 -10.55 -11.19 3.56
C ARG A 256 -10.78 -10.59 2.18
N ILE A 257 -9.83 -10.68 1.26
CA ILE A 257 -10.06 -10.36 -0.16
C ILE A 257 -10.60 -11.62 -0.83
N ARG A 258 -11.74 -11.56 -1.51
CA ARG A 258 -12.31 -12.77 -2.14
C ARG A 258 -11.46 -13.25 -3.33
N PRO A 259 -11.59 -14.52 -3.75
CA PRO A 259 -11.02 -14.96 -5.03
C PRO A 259 -11.54 -14.11 -6.20
N GLY A 260 -10.63 -13.70 -7.08
CA GLY A 260 -10.86 -12.71 -8.14
C GLY A 260 -10.77 -11.25 -7.69
N GLY A 261 -10.77 -10.98 -6.38
CA GLY A 261 -10.63 -9.66 -5.78
C GLY A 261 -9.20 -9.12 -5.86
N LEU A 262 -9.04 -7.83 -5.54
CA LEU A 262 -7.83 -7.06 -5.75
C LEU A 262 -7.19 -6.58 -4.45
N ALA A 263 -5.85 -6.65 -4.38
CA ALA A 263 -5.03 -5.93 -3.42
C ALA A 263 -4.25 -4.86 -4.18
N ALA A 264 -4.32 -3.62 -3.75
CA ALA A 264 -3.61 -2.50 -4.37
C ALA A 264 -2.71 -1.84 -3.34
N PHE A 265 -1.41 -1.81 -3.62
CA PHE A 265 -0.38 -1.30 -2.72
C PHE A 265 0.21 -0.01 -3.28
N HIS A 266 0.13 1.05 -2.51
CA HIS A 266 0.74 2.34 -2.84
C HIS A 266 2.09 2.51 -2.14
N ASP A 267 2.91 3.47 -2.58
CA ASP A 267 4.19 3.80 -1.95
C ASP A 267 5.14 2.59 -1.85
N VAL A 268 5.18 1.78 -2.91
CA VAL A 268 5.97 0.54 -3.02
C VAL A 268 7.47 0.80 -3.22
N PHE A 269 7.85 1.80 -4.03
CA PHE A 269 9.24 2.01 -4.47
C PHE A 269 9.98 3.09 -3.69
N TYR A 270 9.29 3.82 -2.83
CA TYR A 270 9.86 5.00 -2.21
C TYR A 270 10.56 4.65 -0.90
N PRO A 271 11.83 5.05 -0.70
CA PRO A 271 12.60 4.72 0.50
C PRO A 271 12.18 5.55 1.73
N LYS A 272 10.97 6.13 1.76
CA LYS A 272 10.28 6.54 3.01
C LYS A 272 9.48 5.40 3.63
N SER A 273 9.28 4.31 2.91
CA SER A 273 8.32 3.27 3.25
C SER A 273 8.99 1.91 3.15
N MET A 274 8.97 1.13 4.23
CA MET A 274 9.01 -0.33 4.11
C MET A 274 7.61 -0.92 3.96
N LYS A 275 6.57 -0.06 3.98
CA LYS A 275 5.19 -0.47 4.24
C LYS A 275 4.69 -1.48 3.21
N SER A 276 5.01 -1.29 1.94
CA SER A 276 4.38 -2.06 0.86
C SER A 276 5.28 -3.05 0.14
N PHE A 277 6.60 -2.82 0.01
CA PHE A 277 7.44 -3.68 -0.85
C PHE A 277 7.55 -5.13 -0.32
N ILE A 278 7.56 -5.33 1.01
CA ILE A 278 7.62 -6.66 1.61
C ILE A 278 6.31 -7.42 1.34
N ALA A 279 5.16 -6.73 1.42
CA ALA A 279 3.86 -7.31 1.06
C ALA A 279 3.80 -7.65 -0.44
N CYS A 280 4.30 -6.76 -1.31
CA CYS A 280 4.42 -7.03 -2.75
C CYS A 280 5.34 -8.23 -3.05
N ALA A 281 6.47 -8.36 -2.34
CA ALA A 281 7.33 -9.53 -2.46
C ALA A 281 6.62 -10.82 -2.02
N ALA A 282 5.78 -10.76 -0.98
CA ALA A 282 4.98 -11.90 -0.54
C ALA A 282 3.91 -12.27 -1.58
N VAL A 283 3.26 -11.29 -2.18
CA VAL A 283 2.34 -11.49 -3.31
C VAL A 283 3.01 -12.19 -4.49
N GLU A 284 4.23 -11.80 -4.87
CA GLU A 284 4.95 -12.44 -5.98
C GLU A 284 5.37 -13.89 -5.67
N ALA A 285 5.56 -14.21 -4.38
CA ALA A 285 5.94 -15.55 -3.93
C ALA A 285 4.74 -16.49 -3.75
N ASP A 286 3.54 -15.94 -3.52
CA ASP A 286 2.34 -16.69 -3.20
C ASP A 286 1.62 -17.15 -4.49
N PRO A 287 1.48 -18.47 -4.74
CA PRO A 287 0.81 -18.99 -5.93
C PRO A 287 -0.70 -18.69 -5.98
N ASP A 288 -1.29 -18.27 -4.86
CA ASP A 288 -2.70 -17.85 -4.80
C ASP A 288 -2.88 -16.37 -5.15
N TRP A 289 -1.82 -15.66 -5.52
CA TRP A 289 -1.86 -14.29 -6.00
C TRP A 289 -1.18 -14.14 -7.35
N ARG A 290 -1.53 -13.05 -8.05
CA ARG A 290 -0.89 -12.65 -9.30
C ARG A 290 -0.88 -11.14 -9.42
N THR A 291 0.30 -10.56 -9.60
CA THR A 291 0.42 -9.15 -9.99
C THR A 291 -0.16 -8.93 -11.39
N ILE A 292 -1.10 -7.99 -11.51
CA ILE A 292 -1.80 -7.65 -12.76
C ILE A 292 -1.49 -6.24 -13.26
N TYR A 293 -0.94 -5.37 -12.39
CA TYR A 293 -0.55 -4.02 -12.75
C TYR A 293 0.61 -3.55 -11.88
N VAL A 294 1.54 -2.83 -12.51
CA VAL A 294 2.65 -2.14 -11.87
C VAL A 294 2.74 -0.77 -12.50
N ASP A 295 2.74 0.27 -11.67
CA ASP A 295 3.05 1.64 -12.06
C ASP A 295 4.32 2.08 -11.38
N ASP A 296 5.40 2.20 -12.14
CA ASP A 296 6.71 2.72 -11.72
C ASP A 296 6.96 4.13 -12.25
N SER A 297 5.92 4.82 -12.74
CA SER A 297 6.05 6.17 -13.30
C SER A 297 6.27 7.25 -12.24
N THR A 298 6.05 6.91 -10.96
CA THR A 298 6.36 7.76 -9.81
C THR A 298 7.37 7.07 -8.90
N MET A 299 8.08 7.88 -8.10
CA MET A 299 8.95 7.31 -7.07
C MET A 299 8.18 6.56 -5.98
N GLN A 300 6.88 6.83 -5.82
CA GLN A 300 5.98 6.16 -4.88
C GLN A 300 5.64 4.77 -5.39
N GLY A 301 5.20 4.68 -6.63
CA GLY A 301 4.80 3.42 -7.23
C GLY A 301 3.43 2.89 -6.78
N MET A 302 2.84 2.06 -7.64
CA MET A 302 1.61 1.33 -7.35
C MET A 302 1.76 -0.10 -7.85
N VAL A 303 1.30 -1.07 -7.07
CA VAL A 303 1.23 -2.48 -7.48
C VAL A 303 -0.18 -2.99 -7.21
N VAL A 304 -0.76 -3.69 -8.18
CA VAL A 304 -2.09 -4.28 -8.02
C VAL A 304 -1.98 -5.76 -8.32
N ALA A 305 -2.46 -6.55 -7.37
CA ALA A 305 -2.49 -7.99 -7.44
C ALA A 305 -3.92 -8.50 -7.35
N GLN A 306 -4.19 -9.60 -8.03
CA GLN A 306 -5.44 -10.31 -7.99
C GLN A 306 -5.26 -11.61 -7.21
N ARG A 307 -6.19 -11.88 -6.30
CA ARG A 307 -6.26 -13.16 -5.62
C ARG A 307 -6.85 -14.23 -6.56
N LEU A 308 -6.17 -15.35 -6.70
CA LEU A 308 -6.55 -16.46 -7.58
C LEU A 308 -7.39 -17.52 -6.86
N ARG A 309 -7.15 -17.77 -5.57
CA ARG A 309 -7.80 -18.84 -4.78
C ARG A 309 -8.25 -18.42 -3.40
#